data_AF-A0A521UU04-F1
#
_entry.id   AF-A0A521UU04-F1
#
_cell.length_a   1.000
_cell.length_b   1.000
_cell.length_c   1.000
_cell.angle_alpha   90.00
_cell.angle_beta   90.00
_cell.angle_gamma   90.00
#
_symmetry.space_group_name_H-M   'P 1'
#
loop_
_entity.id
_entity.type
_entity.pdbx_description
1 polymer ?
#
loop_
_entity_poly.entity_id
_entity_poly.type
_entity_poly.pdbx_seq_one_letter_code
_entity_poly.pdbx_strand_id
1 'polypeptide(L)'
;MQEGKLRGLSMVDLVGRLVNDVSELVEKQIELGRVEARENLFQTISGAKLLVVAALLLLTTWIVLVVAAIFALALLIPGWLSAIVVAIILGIVGSILAWSGKNSIVTNPLARTRESVKENMEWVRHRGSSSAT
;
A
#
# COMPACT_ATOMS: atom_id res chain seq x y z
N MET A 1 22.45 54.53 35.55
CA MET A 1 22.87 54.05 34.21
C MET A 1 22.34 52.62 33.99
N GLN A 2 21.12 52.44 33.47
CA GLN A 2 20.64 51.11 33.04
C GLN A 2 19.53 51.17 31.97
N GLU A 3 19.43 52.28 31.22
CA GLU A 3 18.43 52.45 30.15
C GLU A 3 18.90 51.92 28.78
N GLY A 4 20.08 51.30 28.70
CA GLY A 4 20.72 50.90 27.45
C GLY A 4 20.42 49.47 26.94
N LYS A 5 19.71 48.62 27.69
CA LYS A 5 19.56 47.18 27.34
C LYS A 5 18.21 46.81 26.71
N LEU A 6 17.27 47.75 26.55
CA LEU A 6 15.88 47.46 26.17
C LEU A 6 15.51 47.77 24.71
N ARG A 7 16.43 48.36 23.92
CA ARG A 7 16.14 48.73 22.50
C ARG A 7 16.68 47.75 21.46
N GLY A 8 17.48 46.76 21.87
CA GLY A 8 18.05 45.73 20.99
C GLY A 8 17.30 44.38 20.95
N LEU A 9 16.30 44.19 21.81
CA LEU A 9 15.56 42.92 21.98
C LEU A 9 14.24 42.87 21.19
N SER A 10 13.86 43.93 20.46
CA SER A 10 12.48 44.11 20.00
C SER A 10 12.12 43.53 18.62
N MET A 11 13.04 42.94 17.87
CA MET A 11 12.71 42.25 16.59
C MET A 11 13.35 40.87 16.50
N VAL A 12 14.55 40.70 17.04
CA VAL A 12 15.23 39.41 17.14
C VAL A 12 14.43 38.44 18.03
N ASP A 13 13.86 38.91 19.15
CA ASP A 13 13.06 38.06 20.03
C ASP A 13 11.70 37.67 19.42
N LEU A 14 11.11 38.54 18.59
CA LEU A 14 9.84 38.25 17.89
C LEU A 14 10.04 37.23 16.76
N VAL A 15 11.13 37.36 16.00
CA VAL A 15 11.52 36.37 14.98
C VAL A 15 11.87 35.03 15.64
N GLY A 16 12.58 35.04 16.78
CA GLY A 16 12.86 33.83 17.55
C GLY A 16 11.60 33.12 18.05
N ARG A 17 10.58 33.88 18.50
CA ARG A 17 9.28 33.33 18.90
C ARG A 17 8.52 32.72 17.72
N LEU A 18 8.48 33.40 16.57
CA LEU A 18 7.79 32.89 15.38
C LEU A 18 8.45 31.61 14.84
N VAL A 19 9.78 31.52 14.88
CA VAL A 19 10.50 30.28 14.52
C VAL A 19 10.15 29.14 15.46
N ASN A 20 10.09 29.40 16.78
CA ASN A 20 9.65 28.40 17.75
C ASN A 20 8.21 27.95 17.53
N ASP A 21 7.28 28.89 17.27
CA ASP A 21 5.87 28.56 17.02
C ASP A 21 5.70 27.71 15.74
N VAL A 22 6.47 27.99 14.69
CA VAL A 22 6.48 27.19 13.46
C VAL A 22 7.07 25.80 13.70
N SER A 23 8.14 25.69 14.48
CA SER A 23 8.70 24.39 14.88
C SER A 23 7.70 23.56 15.67
N GLU A 24 7.00 24.17 16.63
CA GLU A 24 5.95 23.51 17.41
C GLU A 24 4.78 23.05 16.53
N LEU A 25 4.40 23.84 15.53
CA LEU A 25 3.33 23.50 14.60
C LEU A 25 3.70 22.33 13.67
N VAL A 26 4.95 22.29 13.20
CA VAL A 26 5.47 21.17 12.39
C VAL A 26 5.48 19.88 13.20
N GLU A 27 5.92 19.94 14.45
CA GLU A 27 5.94 18.77 15.35
C GLU A 27 4.51 18.24 15.59
N LYS A 28 3.54 19.15 15.81
CA LYS A 28 2.12 18.79 15.92
C LYS A 28 1.57 18.17 14.65
N GLN A 29 1.87 18.71 13.46
CA GLN A 29 1.43 18.13 12.17
C GLN A 29 1.99 16.72 11.95
N ILE A 30 3.24 16.47 12.35
CA ILE A 30 3.86 15.15 12.29
C ILE A 30 3.16 14.19 13.26
N GLU A 31 2.88 14.64 14.49
CA GLU A 31 2.15 13.83 15.48
C GLU A 31 0.74 13.49 15.00
N LEU A 32 0.01 14.48 14.47
CA LEU A 32 -1.33 14.31 13.91
C LEU A 32 -1.33 13.36 12.72
N GLY A 33 -0.41 13.56 11.77
CA GLY A 33 -0.24 12.68 10.62
C GLY A 33 0.13 11.25 11.04
N ARG A 34 0.88 11.07 12.14
CA ARG A 34 1.20 9.76 12.69
C ARG A 34 -0.02 9.08 13.33
N VAL A 35 -0.86 9.84 14.02
CA VAL A 35 -2.12 9.35 14.60
C VAL A 35 -3.10 8.97 13.49
N GLU A 36 -3.30 9.84 12.51
CA GLU A 36 -4.20 9.61 11.38
C GLU A 36 -3.74 8.45 10.50
N ALA A 37 -2.43 8.32 10.24
CA ALA A 37 -1.89 7.17 9.53
C ALA A 37 -2.17 5.85 10.28
N ARG A 38 -2.04 5.83 11.61
CA ARG A 38 -2.38 4.65 12.42
C ARG A 38 -3.86 4.35 12.38
N GLU A 39 -4.71 5.35 12.59
CA GLU A 39 -6.16 5.24 12.57
C GLU A 39 -6.66 4.68 11.22
N ASN A 40 -6.16 5.25 10.11
CA ASN A 40 -6.47 4.79 8.75
C ASN A 40 -6.04 3.33 8.53
N LEU A 41 -4.85 2.95 9.02
CA LEU A 41 -4.38 1.56 8.96
C LEU A 41 -5.29 0.62 9.77
N PHE A 42 -5.64 0.98 11.00
CA PHE A 42 -6.52 0.16 11.84
C PHE A 42 -7.92 0.02 11.27
N GLN A 43 -8.50 1.08 10.72
CA GLN A 43 -9.81 1.02 10.05
C GLN A 43 -9.75 0.14 8.80
N THR A 44 -8.69 0.27 8.00
CA THR A 44 -8.47 -0.59 6.82
C THR A 44 -8.35 -2.07 7.22
N ILE A 45 -7.56 -2.36 8.25
CA ILE A 45 -7.36 -3.74 8.76
C ILE A 45 -8.66 -4.29 9.38
N SER A 46 -9.38 -3.48 10.16
CA SER A 46 -10.65 -3.87 10.77
C SER A 46 -11.73 -4.13 9.71
N GLY A 47 -11.72 -3.39 8.59
CA GLY A 47 -12.55 -3.68 7.43
C GLY A 47 -12.14 -4.97 6.70
N ALA A 48 -10.83 -5.25 6.62
CA ALA A 48 -10.30 -6.44 5.96
C ALA A 48 -10.61 -7.77 6.68
N LYS A 49 -10.97 -7.75 7.98
CA LYS A 49 -11.28 -8.98 8.75
C LYS A 49 -12.40 -9.80 8.12
N LEU A 50 -13.44 -9.14 7.61
CA LEU A 50 -14.57 -9.81 6.96
C LEU A 50 -14.18 -10.39 5.60
N LEU A 51 -13.23 -9.75 4.90
CA LEU A 51 -12.72 -10.25 3.62
C LEU A 51 -11.93 -11.56 3.81
N VAL A 52 -11.19 -11.70 4.90
CA VAL A 52 -10.50 -12.97 5.21
C VAL A 52 -11.50 -14.10 5.45
N VAL A 53 -12.54 -13.84 6.25
CA VAL A 53 -13.60 -14.83 6.51
C VAL A 53 -14.35 -15.17 5.22
N ALA A 54 -14.71 -14.17 4.42
CA ALA A 54 -15.36 -14.38 3.13
C ALA A 54 -14.47 -15.19 2.17
N ALA A 55 -13.16 -14.91 2.11
CA ALA A 55 -12.22 -15.67 1.30
C ALA A 55 -12.14 -17.14 1.73
N LEU A 56 -12.10 -17.41 3.04
CA LEU A 56 -12.12 -18.78 3.57
C LEU A 56 -13.43 -19.51 3.24
N LEU A 57 -14.57 -18.83 3.35
CA LEU A 57 -15.88 -19.40 3.00
C LEU A 57 -16.01 -19.67 1.51
N LEU A 58 -15.55 -18.75 0.65
CA LEU A 58 -15.52 -18.94 -0.79
C LEU A 58 -14.59 -20.09 -1.19
N LEU A 59 -13.41 -20.19 -0.58
CA LEU A 59 -12.49 -21.30 -0.79
C LEU A 59 -13.11 -22.64 -0.37
N THR A 60 -13.74 -22.68 0.80
CA THR A 60 -14.42 -23.89 1.30
C THR A 60 -15.57 -24.28 0.38
N THR A 61 -16.38 -23.32 -0.05
CA THR A 61 -17.49 -23.53 -0.99
C THR A 61 -16.97 -24.09 -2.32
N TRP A 62 -15.86 -23.54 -2.83
CA TRP A 62 -15.21 -24.03 -4.02
C TRP A 62 -14.77 -25.49 -3.89
N ILE A 63 -14.11 -25.86 -2.78
CA ILE A 63 -13.70 -27.25 -2.52
C ILE A 63 -14.93 -28.18 -2.49
N VAL A 64 -16.00 -27.79 -1.79
CA VAL A 64 -17.24 -28.58 -1.72
C VAL A 64 -17.87 -28.75 -3.10
N LEU A 65 -17.87 -27.71 -3.95
CA LEU A 65 -18.36 -27.80 -5.33
C LEU A 65 -17.55 -28.78 -6.18
N VAL A 66 -16.22 -28.78 -6.04
CA VAL A 66 -15.36 -29.75 -6.74
C VAL A 66 -15.70 -31.18 -6.30
N VAL A 67 -15.82 -31.41 -4.99
CA VAL A 67 -16.21 -32.73 -4.44
C VAL A 67 -17.59 -33.15 -4.93
N ALA A 68 -18.57 -32.24 -4.93
CA ALA A 68 -19.92 -32.50 -5.43
C ALA A 68 -19.90 -32.84 -6.92
N ALA A 69 -19.11 -32.14 -7.74
CA ALA A 69 -18.95 -32.45 -9.16
C ALA A 69 -18.34 -33.84 -9.37
N ILE A 70 -17.34 -34.22 -8.58
CA ILE A 70 -16.74 -35.56 -8.63
C ILE A 70 -17.79 -36.62 -8.31
N PHE A 71 -18.55 -36.46 -7.22
CA PHE A 71 -19.61 -37.40 -6.85
C PHE A 71 -20.73 -37.47 -7.90
N ALA A 72 -21.12 -36.33 -8.48
CA ALA A 72 -22.12 -36.30 -9.55
C ALA A 72 -21.66 -37.09 -10.78
N LEU A 73 -20.42 -36.90 -11.24
CA LEU A 73 -19.86 -37.70 -12.34
C LEU A 73 -19.62 -39.16 -11.95
N ALA A 74 -19.34 -39.45 -10.68
CA ALA A 74 -19.13 -40.80 -10.19
C ALA A 74 -20.40 -41.68 -10.26
N LEU A 75 -21.58 -41.07 -10.47
CA LEU A 75 -22.81 -41.81 -10.79
C LEU A 75 -22.79 -42.43 -12.20
N LEU A 76 -21.92 -41.93 -13.10
CA LEU A 76 -21.82 -42.38 -14.50
C LEU A 76 -20.56 -43.21 -14.77
N ILE A 77 -19.46 -42.92 -14.07
CA ILE A 77 -18.14 -43.53 -14.28
C ILE A 77 -17.46 -43.87 -12.95
N PRO A 78 -16.42 -44.74 -12.91
CA PRO A 78 -15.69 -45.03 -11.68
C PRO A 78 -15.18 -43.76 -10.98
N GLY A 79 -15.31 -43.70 -9.66
CA GLY A 79 -15.02 -42.49 -8.88
C GLY A 79 -13.59 -41.94 -9.05
N TRP A 80 -12.61 -42.84 -9.22
CA TRP A 80 -11.23 -42.44 -9.49
C TRP A 80 -11.08 -41.72 -10.84
N LEU A 81 -11.82 -42.17 -11.86
CA LEU A 81 -11.80 -41.57 -13.19
C LEU A 81 -12.53 -40.21 -13.18
N SER A 82 -13.64 -40.12 -12.44
CA SER A 82 -14.35 -38.85 -12.23
C SER A 82 -13.45 -37.78 -11.62
N ALA A 83 -12.68 -38.11 -10.58
CA ALA A 83 -11.73 -37.19 -9.96
C ALA A 83 -10.67 -36.68 -10.96
N ILE A 84 -10.14 -37.56 -11.81
CA ILE A 84 -9.18 -37.19 -12.86
C ILE A 84 -9.81 -36.26 -13.89
N VAL A 85 -11.02 -36.57 -14.37
CA VAL A 85 -11.73 -35.75 -15.37
C VAL A 85 -11.98 -34.35 -14.83
N VAL A 86 -12.52 -34.23 -13.61
CA VAL A 86 -12.78 -32.93 -12.97
C VAL A 86 -11.47 -32.16 -12.75
N ALA A 87 -10.40 -32.84 -12.32
CA ALA A 87 -9.09 -32.21 -12.13
C ALA A 87 -8.52 -31.65 -13.44
N ILE A 88 -8.65 -32.37 -14.55
CA ILE A 88 -8.19 -31.90 -15.87
C ILE A 88 -8.99 -30.67 -16.30
N ILE A 89 -10.31 -30.70 -16.20
CA ILE A 89 -11.18 -29.58 -16.57
C ILE A 89 -10.80 -28.32 -15.78
N LEU A 90 -10.71 -28.44 -14.45
CA LEU A 90 -10.33 -27.32 -13.58
C LEU A 90 -8.90 -26.86 -13.83
N GLY A 91 -7.97 -27.78 -14.12
CA GLY A 91 -6.60 -27.47 -14.47
C GLY A 91 -6.48 -26.62 -15.75
N ILE A 92 -7.28 -26.93 -16.77
CA ILE A 92 -7.34 -26.14 -18.01
C ILE A 92 -7.89 -24.75 -17.73
N VAL A 93 -9.05 -24.65 -17.06
CA VAL A 93 -9.67 -23.36 -16.71
C VAL A 93 -8.74 -22.52 -15.84
N GLY A 94 -8.12 -23.13 -14.83
CA GLY A 94 -7.15 -22.48 -13.95
C GLY A 94 -5.91 -21.98 -14.70
N SER A 95 -5.40 -22.76 -15.66
CA SER A 95 -4.27 -22.35 -16.49
C SER A 95 -4.59 -21.14 -17.37
N ILE A 96 -5.80 -21.11 -17.96
CA ILE A 96 -6.27 -19.97 -18.77
C ILE A 96 -6.41 -18.72 -17.89
N LEU A 97 -7.05 -18.84 -16.72
CA LEU A 97 -7.22 -17.73 -15.79
C LEU A 97 -5.88 -17.22 -15.26
N ALA A 98 -4.96 -18.12 -14.90
CA ALA A 98 -3.62 -17.76 -14.43
C ALA A 98 -2.83 -17.02 -15.51
N TRP A 99 -2.92 -17.47 -16.77
CA TRP A 99 -2.25 -16.80 -17.88
C TRP A 99 -2.85 -15.43 -18.18
N SER A 100 -4.18 -15.32 -18.18
CA SER A 100 -4.88 -14.05 -18.34
C SER A 100 -4.54 -13.06 -17.22
N GLY A 101 -4.61 -13.51 -15.96
CA GLY A 101 -4.27 -12.70 -14.79
C GLY A 101 -2.81 -12.23 -14.80
N LYS A 102 -1.87 -13.11 -15.18
CA LYS A 102 -0.46 -12.73 -15.34
C LYS A 102 -0.28 -11.59 -16.35
N ASN A 103 -1.03 -11.62 -17.45
CA ASN A 103 -1.00 -10.56 -18.46
C ASN A 103 -1.67 -9.25 -17.98
N SER A 104 -2.56 -9.31 -17.00
CA SER A 104 -3.22 -8.13 -16.42
C SER A 104 -2.43 -7.47 -15.29
N ILE A 105 -1.39 -8.13 -14.75
CA ILE A 105 -0.52 -7.52 -13.75
C ILE A 105 0.35 -6.45 -14.42
N VAL A 106 0.06 -5.18 -14.12
CA VAL A 106 0.94 -4.07 -14.46
C VAL A 106 2.22 -4.22 -13.65
N THR A 107 3.32 -4.55 -14.33
CA THR A 107 4.62 -4.86 -13.69
C THR A 107 5.37 -3.65 -13.17
N ASN A 108 4.91 -2.43 -13.49
CA ASN A 108 5.56 -1.20 -13.05
C ASN A 108 4.55 -0.18 -12.50
N PRO A 109 3.83 -0.52 -11.41
CA PRO A 109 3.01 0.46 -10.73
C PRO A 109 3.96 1.54 -10.21
N LEU A 110 3.67 2.81 -10.54
CA LEU A 110 4.46 3.99 -10.16
C LEU A 110 5.74 4.24 -10.99
N ALA A 111 5.86 3.68 -12.20
CA ALA A 111 6.99 3.99 -13.10
C ALA A 111 7.22 5.51 -13.27
N ARG A 112 6.13 6.27 -13.47
CA ARG A 112 6.16 7.74 -13.60
C ARG A 112 6.57 8.46 -12.33
N THR A 113 6.12 7.98 -11.16
CA THR A 113 6.50 8.55 -9.86
C THR A 113 7.98 8.27 -9.54
N ARG A 114 8.49 7.11 -9.94
CA ARG A 114 9.92 6.77 -9.80
C ARG A 114 10.78 7.62 -10.73
N GLU A 115 10.30 7.88 -11.94
CA GLU A 115 10.95 8.76 -12.92
C GLU A 115 11.04 10.20 -12.41
N SER A 116 9.95 10.77 -11.90
CA SER A 116 9.96 12.13 -11.35
C SER A 116 10.83 12.28 -10.09
N VAL A 117 10.90 11.24 -9.24
CA VAL A 117 11.81 11.22 -8.09
C VAL A 117 13.28 11.13 -8.53
N LYS A 118 13.60 10.38 -9.59
CA LYS A 118 14.95 10.34 -10.17
C LYS A 118 15.36 11.67 -10.77
N GLU A 119 14.49 12.27 -11.58
CA GLU A 119 14.73 13.58 -12.21
C GLU A 119 14.95 14.67 -11.16
N ASN A 120 14.15 14.66 -10.07
CA ASN A 120 14.34 15.59 -8.96
C ASN A 120 15.68 15.38 -8.23
N MET A 121 16.15 14.15 -8.05
CA MET A 121 17.48 13.89 -7.46
C MET A 121 18.62 14.33 -8.39
N GLU A 122 18.46 14.17 -9.71
CA GLU A 122 19.44 14.62 -10.70
C GLU A 122 19.55 16.16 -10.71
N TRP A 123 18.42 16.87 -10.63
CA TRP A 123 18.39 18.33 -10.48
C TRP A 123 19.06 18.84 -9.19
N VAL A 124 18.94 18.10 -8.09
CA VAL A 124 19.59 18.45 -6.81
C VAL A 124 21.10 18.17 -6.88
N ARG A 125 21.52 17.07 -7.50
CA ARG A 125 22.94 16.75 -7.72
C ARG A 125 23.63 17.76 -8.63
N HIS A 126 22.99 18.19 -9.71
CA HIS A 126 23.57 19.18 -10.63
C HIS A 126 23.62 20.60 -10.06
N ARG A 127 22.69 21.00 -9.18
CA ARG A 127 22.79 22.29 -8.49
C ARG A 127 23.84 22.31 -7.39
N GLY A 128 24.15 21.17 -6.76
CA GLY A 128 25.20 21.08 -5.75
C GLY A 128 26.62 21.34 -6.28
N SER A 129 26.89 21.13 -7.57
CA SER A 129 28.22 21.34 -8.15
C SER A 129 28.44 22.75 -8.73
N SER A 130 27.40 23.59 -8.83
CA SER A 130 27.48 24.93 -9.46
C SER A 130 27.83 26.07 -8.50
N SER A 131 28.01 25.79 -7.20
CA SER A 131 28.31 26.82 -6.17
C SER A 131 29.76 26.81 -5.68
N ALA A 132 30.66 26.07 -6.34
CA ALA A 132 32.06 25.89 -5.92
C ALA A 132 33.10 26.54 -6.87
N THR A 133 32.69 27.42 -7.78
CA THR A 133 33.58 28.23 -8.63
C THR A 133 33.14 29.68 -8.57
#